data_AF-A0A084Q892-F1
#
_entry.id   AF-A0A084Q892-F1
#
_cell.length_a   1.000
_cell.length_b   1.000
_cell.length_c   1.000
_cell.angle_alpha   90.00
_cell.angle_beta   90.00
_cell.angle_gamma   90.00
#
_symmetry.space_group_name_H-M   'P 1'
#
loop_
_entity.id
_entity.type
_entity.pdbx_description
1 polymer ?
#
loop_
_entity_poly.entity_id
_entity_poly.type
_entity_poly.pdbx_seq_one_letter_code
_entity_poly.pdbx_strand_id
1 'polypeptide(L)'
;MDTKVYVLTNPADVTVAFQTTAALNFDTHLARLLKNFGVSPMAFEKAWNKPKPGDQSYIPNNPINPNQLDLIHLVESSWAKQLLSGTHMNKLSQVFIDSILKTLHWDQLDRFISLRPLPCLWCGEQCTHHLYRYISLHSLCRFLIVEATTRSLFGNQLHEVEPNVVEIMGCFNDHVWMIVFGYKNPWNNLVDRPRKLLISALKEFIQHGNRETDDVAWAVRMMLQAMEQVEIDLESRASMILMSFWAAVSNEYNTVFWMLSYILHDQDLLRRTVNETEQAWRSGQLDIKYLCSNSPVVDAVLQETLRLKNGAGA
;
A
#
# COMPACT_ATOMS: atom_id res chain seq x y z
N MET A 1 -28.95 -19.51 -1.22
CA MET A 1 -29.10 -18.13 -1.72
C MET A 1 -28.48 -18.11 -3.11
N ASP A 2 -29.29 -17.86 -4.13
CA ASP A 2 -28.82 -17.76 -5.51
C ASP A 2 -28.14 -16.41 -5.72
N THR A 3 -26.82 -16.41 -5.80
CA THR A 3 -26.04 -15.21 -6.10
C THR A 3 -26.16 -14.91 -7.60
N LYS A 4 -26.83 -13.80 -7.95
CA LYS A 4 -26.84 -13.30 -9.33
C LYS A 4 -25.56 -12.51 -9.60
N VAL A 5 -24.82 -12.92 -10.61
CA VAL A 5 -23.61 -12.23 -11.06
C VAL A 5 -23.95 -11.41 -12.30
N TYR A 6 -23.63 -10.11 -12.26
CA TYR A 6 -23.76 -9.21 -13.40
C TYR A 6 -22.37 -8.91 -13.95
N VAL A 7 -22.18 -9.05 -15.26
CA VAL A 7 -20.89 -8.81 -15.93
C VAL A 7 -21.06 -7.64 -16.89
N LEU A 8 -20.32 -6.56 -16.62
CA LEU A 8 -20.25 -5.39 -17.50
C LEU A 8 -19.01 -5.51 -18.37
N THR A 9 -19.18 -5.49 -19.70
CA THR A 9 -18.07 -5.63 -20.66
C THR A 9 -17.82 -4.38 -21.49
N ASN A 10 -18.79 -3.46 -21.55
CA ASN A 10 -18.65 -2.19 -22.25
C ASN A 10 -17.96 -1.16 -21.33
N PRO A 11 -16.85 -0.52 -21.75
CA PRO A 11 -16.15 0.48 -20.95
C PRO A 11 -17.04 1.65 -20.48
N ALA A 12 -18.00 2.08 -21.29
CA ALA A 12 -18.93 3.15 -20.92
C ALA A 12 -19.82 2.74 -19.74
N ASP A 13 -20.37 1.52 -19.78
CA ASP A 13 -21.24 0.99 -18.72
C ASP A 13 -20.44 0.72 -17.44
N VAL A 14 -19.21 0.24 -17.56
CA VAL A 14 -18.27 0.10 -16.43
C VAL A 14 -18.03 1.46 -15.78
N THR A 15 -17.74 2.49 -16.57
CA THR A 15 -17.51 3.85 -16.06
C THR A 15 -18.73 4.39 -15.31
N VAL A 16 -19.93 4.23 -15.87
CA VAL A 16 -21.19 4.64 -15.23
C VAL A 16 -21.41 3.87 -13.92
N ALA A 17 -21.15 2.56 -13.89
CA ALA A 17 -21.28 1.77 -12.67
C ALA A 17 -20.33 2.24 -11.57
N PHE A 18 -19.06 2.54 -11.90
CA PHE A 18 -18.09 3.10 -10.94
C PHE A 18 -18.45 4.51 -10.46
N GLN A 19 -19.12 5.32 -11.29
CA GLN A 19 -19.60 6.65 -10.90
C GLN A 19 -20.88 6.61 -10.04
N THR A 20 -21.65 5.53 -10.12
CA THR A 20 -22.93 5.38 -9.41
C THR A 20 -22.75 4.72 -8.04
N THR A 21 -21.95 5.35 -7.18
CA THR A 21 -21.59 4.83 -5.85
C THR A 21 -22.77 4.71 -4.88
N ALA A 22 -23.85 5.45 -5.12
CA ALA A 22 -25.07 5.37 -4.31
C ALA A 22 -25.86 4.05 -4.51
N ALA A 23 -25.71 3.40 -5.66
CA ALA A 23 -26.41 2.15 -5.99
C ALA A 23 -25.50 0.91 -5.88
N LEU A 24 -24.20 1.08 -6.08
CA LEU A 24 -23.19 0.03 -5.99
C LEU A 24 -22.08 0.51 -5.03
N ASN A 25 -22.11 0.01 -3.80
CA ASN A 25 -21.08 0.31 -2.80
C ASN A 25 -20.38 -0.97 -2.32
N PHE A 26 -19.23 -0.78 -1.68
CA PHE A 26 -18.38 -1.87 -1.19
C PHE A 26 -18.60 -2.17 0.30
N ASP A 27 -19.60 -1.55 0.94
CA ASP A 27 -19.79 -1.58 2.40
C ASP A 27 -19.89 -3.00 2.94
N THR A 28 -20.63 -3.88 2.25
CA THR A 28 -20.78 -5.28 2.68
C THR A 28 -19.45 -6.03 2.62
N HIS A 29 -18.65 -5.77 1.59
CA HIS A 29 -17.33 -6.38 1.44
C HIS A 29 -16.36 -5.85 2.50
N LEU A 30 -16.31 -4.52 2.66
CA LEU A 30 -15.50 -3.83 3.66
C LEU A 30 -15.87 -4.26 5.09
N ALA A 31 -17.15 -4.41 5.38
CA ALA A 31 -17.65 -4.89 6.66
C ALA A 31 -17.13 -6.28 7.01
N ARG A 32 -17.15 -7.19 6.03
CA ARG A 32 -16.62 -8.55 6.19
C ARG A 32 -15.10 -8.53 6.38
N LEU A 33 -14.38 -7.72 5.61
CA LEU A 33 -12.93 -7.58 5.75
C LEU A 33 -12.57 -7.07 7.14
N LEU A 34 -13.20 -6.00 7.62
CA LEU A 34 -12.91 -5.43 8.94
C LEU A 34 -13.11 -6.44 10.07
N LYS A 35 -14.18 -7.26 10.00
CA LYS A 35 -14.39 -8.37 10.95
C LYS A 35 -13.27 -9.41 10.87
N ASN A 36 -12.86 -9.82 9.66
CA ASN A 36 -11.77 -10.80 9.49
C ASN A 36 -10.42 -10.25 9.97
N PHE A 37 -10.18 -8.96 9.79
CA PHE A 37 -9.01 -8.22 10.28
C PHE A 37 -9.02 -8.01 11.80
N GLY A 38 -10.09 -8.38 12.50
CA GLY A 38 -10.11 -8.49 13.96
C GLY A 38 -10.81 -7.35 14.67
N VAL A 39 -11.54 -6.50 13.94
CA VAL A 39 -12.38 -5.47 14.55
C VAL A 39 -13.48 -6.12 15.39
N SER A 40 -13.57 -5.74 16.66
CA SER A 40 -14.54 -6.29 17.60
C SER A 40 -15.97 -5.96 17.18
N PRO A 41 -16.98 -6.79 17.52
CA PRO A 41 -18.38 -6.48 17.18
C PRO A 41 -18.85 -5.13 17.71
N MET A 42 -18.40 -4.74 18.92
CA MET A 42 -18.72 -3.46 19.54
C MET A 42 -18.04 -2.29 18.81
N ALA A 43 -16.76 -2.42 18.47
CA ALA A 43 -16.07 -1.41 17.66
C ALA A 43 -16.68 -1.27 16.26
N PHE A 44 -17.10 -2.40 15.67
CA PHE A 44 -17.79 -2.43 14.40
C PHE A 44 -19.11 -1.64 14.47
N GLU A 45 -19.94 -1.87 15.49
CA GLU A 45 -21.19 -1.12 15.67
C GLU A 45 -20.92 0.38 15.84
N LYS A 46 -19.94 0.76 16.66
CA LYS A 46 -19.52 2.16 16.83
C LYS A 46 -19.02 2.77 15.51
N ALA A 47 -18.25 2.03 14.72
CA ALA A 47 -17.65 2.53 13.48
C ALA A 47 -18.70 2.81 12.38
N TRP A 48 -19.79 2.05 12.34
CA TRP A 48 -20.91 2.26 11.39
C TRP A 48 -22.02 3.15 11.95
N ASN A 49 -21.95 3.55 13.22
CA ASN A 49 -22.95 4.42 13.79
C ASN A 49 -22.79 5.84 13.24
N LYS A 50 -23.78 6.32 12.49
CA LYS A 50 -23.82 7.71 12.02
C LYS A 50 -24.18 8.63 13.19
N PRO A 51 -23.30 9.57 13.59
CA PRO A 51 -23.56 10.45 14.73
C PRO A 51 -24.84 11.28 14.56
N LYS A 52 -25.71 11.27 15.57
CA LYS A 52 -26.92 12.10 15.64
C LYS A 52 -26.92 12.98 16.88
N PRO A 53 -27.63 14.13 16.88
CA PRO A 53 -27.77 14.95 18.08
C PRO A 53 -28.26 14.12 19.27
N GLY A 54 -27.48 14.11 20.36
CA GLY A 54 -27.73 13.31 21.55
C GLY A 54 -26.82 12.07 21.68
N ASP A 55 -26.18 11.63 20.60
CA ASP A 55 -25.15 10.59 20.66
C ASP A 55 -23.84 11.15 21.23
N GLN A 56 -23.11 10.33 21.98
CA GLN A 56 -21.78 10.70 22.47
C GLN A 56 -20.77 10.99 21.34
N SER A 57 -20.93 10.31 20.19
CA SER A 57 -20.10 10.52 19.00
C SER A 57 -20.46 11.79 18.20
N TYR A 58 -21.55 12.48 18.55
CA TYR A 58 -21.96 13.71 17.87
C TYR A 58 -21.29 14.93 18.49
N ILE A 59 -20.41 15.56 17.72
CA ILE A 59 -19.69 16.77 18.14
C ILE A 59 -20.18 17.93 17.27
N PRO A 60 -20.90 18.92 17.83
CA PRO A 60 -21.31 20.11 17.08
C PRO A 60 -20.09 20.83 16.48
N ASN A 61 -20.18 21.22 15.20
CA ASN A 61 -19.08 21.87 14.46
C ASN A 61 -17.74 21.10 14.52
N ASN A 62 -17.79 19.76 14.48
CA ASN A 62 -16.60 18.93 14.52
C ASN A 62 -15.62 19.29 13.39
N PRO A 63 -14.41 19.82 13.69
CA PRO A 63 -13.45 20.20 12.66
C PRO A 63 -12.89 18.99 11.89
N ILE A 64 -12.93 17.80 12.50
CA ILE A 64 -12.48 16.54 11.89
C ILE A 64 -13.59 15.92 11.03
N ASN A 65 -14.85 15.98 11.49
CA ASN A 65 -16.00 15.37 10.84
C ASN A 65 -17.17 16.37 10.69
N PRO A 66 -17.03 17.41 9.86
CA PRO A 66 -18.03 18.47 9.74
C PRO A 66 -19.37 17.95 9.20
N ASN A 67 -19.34 16.88 8.41
CA ASN A 67 -20.51 16.27 7.80
C ASN A 67 -21.17 15.19 8.67
N GLN A 68 -20.65 14.93 9.88
CA GLN A 68 -21.17 13.92 10.80
C GLN A 68 -21.35 12.54 10.13
N LEU A 69 -20.33 12.13 9.36
CA LEU A 69 -20.26 10.80 8.76
C LEU A 69 -20.04 9.76 9.88
N ASP A 70 -20.44 8.51 9.65
CA ASP A 70 -19.89 7.41 10.44
C ASP A 70 -18.37 7.27 10.18
N LEU A 71 -17.68 6.53 11.06
CA LEU A 71 -16.22 6.43 11.02
C LEU A 71 -15.71 5.86 9.69
N ILE A 72 -16.42 4.89 9.10
CA ILE A 72 -15.98 4.22 7.88
C ILE A 72 -15.96 5.19 6.70
N HIS A 73 -17.06 5.91 6.49
CA HIS A 73 -17.14 6.90 5.42
C HIS A 73 -16.24 8.12 5.69
N LEU A 74 -16.00 8.46 6.96
CA LEU A 74 -15.02 9.49 7.31
C LEU A 74 -13.61 9.06 6.88
N VAL A 75 -13.19 7.83 7.22
CA VAL A 75 -11.88 7.28 6.83
C VAL A 75 -11.73 7.21 5.32
N GLU A 76 -12.76 6.76 4.59
CA GLU A 76 -12.76 6.79 3.13
C GLU A 76 -12.58 8.21 2.59
N SER A 77 -13.33 9.18 3.14
CA SER A 77 -13.22 10.59 2.73
C SER A 77 -11.83 11.18 3.05
N SER A 78 -11.19 10.72 4.12
CA SER A 78 -9.83 11.12 4.49
C SER A 78 -8.81 10.56 3.50
N TRP A 79 -8.92 9.29 3.11
CA TRP A 79 -8.06 8.72 2.07
C TRP A 79 -8.25 9.41 0.73
N ALA A 80 -9.50 9.68 0.32
CA ALA A 80 -9.78 10.44 -0.89
C ALA A 80 -9.08 11.80 -0.86
N LYS A 81 -9.23 12.57 0.22
CA LYS A 81 -8.57 13.89 0.39
C LYS A 81 -7.04 13.81 0.41
N GLN A 82 -6.47 12.76 0.99
CA GLN A 82 -5.02 12.54 1.03
C GLN A 82 -4.43 12.29 -0.36
N LEU A 83 -5.18 11.61 -1.22
CA LEU A 83 -4.71 11.17 -2.55
C LEU A 83 -5.06 12.16 -3.67
N LEU A 84 -5.98 13.09 -3.43
CA LEU A 84 -6.23 14.20 -4.35
C LEU A 84 -5.00 15.11 -4.50
N SER A 85 -4.83 15.69 -5.68
CA SER A 85 -3.75 16.63 -5.96
C SER A 85 -3.76 17.80 -4.97
N GLY A 86 -2.61 18.05 -4.33
CA GLY A 86 -2.50 19.09 -3.32
C GLY A 86 -1.34 18.84 -2.36
N THR A 87 -1.29 19.59 -1.26
CA THR A 87 -0.19 19.54 -0.28
C THR A 87 0.00 18.16 0.32
N HIS A 88 -1.10 17.45 0.66
CA HIS A 88 -1.03 16.12 1.27
C HIS A 88 -0.40 15.08 0.33
N MET A 89 -0.86 15.01 -0.92
CA MET A 89 -0.30 14.09 -1.91
C MET A 89 1.14 14.45 -2.29
N ASN A 90 1.46 15.75 -2.42
CA ASN A 90 2.84 16.18 -2.69
C ASN A 90 3.80 15.73 -1.58
N LYS A 91 3.42 15.90 -0.31
CA LYS A 91 4.24 15.47 0.83
C LYS A 91 4.40 13.95 0.87
N LEU A 92 3.30 13.21 0.68
CA LEU A 92 3.31 11.74 0.67
C LEU A 92 4.20 11.20 -0.45
N SER A 93 4.10 11.79 -1.65
CA SER A 93 4.90 11.39 -2.83
C SER A 93 6.38 11.69 -2.65
N GLN A 94 6.71 12.84 -2.04
CA GLN A 94 8.10 13.20 -1.77
C GLN A 94 8.77 12.19 -0.85
N VAL A 95 8.14 11.87 0.29
CA VAL A 95 8.66 10.85 1.23
C VAL A 95 8.80 9.49 0.55
N PHE A 96 7.83 9.13 -0.29
CA PHE A 96 7.84 7.86 -1.02
C PHE A 96 9.06 7.76 -1.94
N ILE A 97 9.34 8.82 -2.68
CA ILE A 97 10.43 8.85 -3.66
C ILE A 97 11.77 8.98 -3.00
N ASP A 98 11.90 9.80 -1.97
CA ASP A 98 13.12 9.90 -1.17
C ASP A 98 13.49 8.53 -0.60
N SER A 99 12.50 7.76 -0.14
CA SER A 99 12.69 6.38 0.34
C SER A 99 13.21 5.44 -0.75
N ILE A 100 12.64 5.50 -1.96
CA ILE A 100 13.09 4.71 -3.11
C ILE A 100 14.51 5.09 -3.50
N LEU A 101 14.80 6.38 -3.70
CA LEU A 101 16.11 6.86 -4.12
C LEU A 101 17.20 6.53 -3.11
N LYS A 102 16.90 6.65 -1.81
CA LYS A 102 17.80 6.24 -0.73
C LYS A 102 18.09 4.74 -0.77
N THR A 103 17.06 3.92 -1.02
CA THR A 103 17.20 2.46 -1.04
C THR A 103 17.90 1.94 -2.28
N LEU A 104 17.77 2.63 -3.42
CA LEU A 104 18.42 2.29 -4.68
C LEU A 104 19.92 2.68 -4.73
N HIS A 105 20.46 3.28 -3.66
CA HIS A 105 21.89 3.52 -3.56
C HIS A 105 22.66 2.19 -3.44
N TRP A 106 23.80 2.07 -4.13
CA TRP A 106 24.57 0.81 -4.23
C TRP A 106 24.87 0.17 -2.86
N ASP A 107 25.25 0.99 -1.87
CA ASP A 107 25.55 0.51 -0.51
C ASP A 107 24.35 -0.13 0.20
N GLN A 108 23.12 0.22 -0.20
CA GLN A 108 21.89 -0.32 0.36
C GLN A 108 21.37 -1.55 -0.40
N LEU A 109 21.93 -1.82 -1.59
CA LEU A 109 21.54 -2.96 -2.43
C LEU A 109 22.24 -4.26 -2.04
N ASP A 110 23.33 -4.20 -1.27
CA ASP A 110 24.11 -5.38 -0.85
C ASP A 110 23.24 -6.44 -0.16
N ARG A 111 22.18 -6.04 0.57
CA ARG A 111 21.23 -6.97 1.19
C ARG A 111 20.39 -7.80 0.19
N PHE A 112 20.26 -7.33 -1.05
CA PHE A 112 19.54 -8.04 -2.11
C PHE A 112 20.48 -8.80 -3.06
N ILE A 113 21.79 -8.61 -2.92
CA ILE A 113 22.78 -9.20 -3.81
C ILE A 113 23.03 -10.64 -3.41
N SER A 114 22.73 -11.55 -4.33
CA SER A 114 23.23 -12.91 -4.32
C SER A 114 24.45 -12.99 -5.24
N LEU A 115 25.57 -13.48 -4.74
CA LEU A 115 26.72 -13.81 -5.57
C LEU A 115 26.50 -15.19 -6.18
N ARG A 116 26.56 -15.30 -7.52
CA ARG A 116 26.56 -16.61 -8.17
C ARG A 116 27.74 -16.74 -9.13
N PRO A 117 28.41 -17.90 -9.13
CA PRO A 117 29.34 -18.25 -10.19
C PRO A 117 28.52 -18.53 -11.46
N LEU A 118 28.83 -17.84 -12.56
CA LEU A 118 28.41 -18.24 -13.89
C LEU A 118 29.51 -19.12 -14.48
N PRO A 119 29.19 -20.25 -15.13
CA PRO A 119 30.17 -20.93 -15.96
C PRO A 119 30.63 -19.95 -17.03
N CYS A 120 31.93 -19.69 -17.07
CA CYS A 120 32.54 -18.96 -18.17
C CYS A 120 32.29 -19.75 -19.45
N LEU A 121 31.46 -19.22 -20.36
CA LEU A 121 31.16 -19.83 -21.67
C LEU A 121 32.44 -20.15 -22.47
N TRP A 122 33.55 -19.48 -22.16
CA TRP A 122 34.85 -19.62 -22.82
C TRP A 122 35.84 -20.53 -22.11
N CYS A 123 35.63 -20.82 -20.82
CA CYS A 123 36.62 -21.48 -19.97
C CYS A 123 36.07 -22.61 -19.11
N GLY A 124 34.82 -23.02 -19.35
CA GLY A 124 34.18 -24.19 -18.74
C GLY A 124 33.86 -24.01 -17.26
N GLU A 125 33.38 -25.08 -16.63
CA GLU A 125 32.91 -25.12 -15.23
C GLU A 125 34.00 -24.82 -14.19
N GLN A 126 35.27 -24.71 -14.59
CA GLN A 126 36.41 -24.53 -13.68
C GLN A 126 36.85 -23.06 -13.50
N CYS A 127 36.23 -22.10 -14.20
CA CYS A 127 36.58 -20.69 -14.05
C CYS A 127 35.73 -19.99 -12.98
N THR A 128 36.33 -19.71 -11.82
CA THR A 128 35.70 -18.99 -10.71
C THR A 128 36.01 -17.48 -10.71
N HIS A 129 36.64 -16.94 -11.76
CA HIS A 129 37.17 -15.57 -11.75
C HIS A 129 36.11 -14.45 -11.86
N HIS A 130 34.84 -14.76 -12.15
CA HIS A 130 33.80 -13.74 -12.34
C HIS A 130 32.58 -14.03 -11.46
N LEU A 131 32.57 -13.42 -10.27
CA LEU A 131 31.38 -13.37 -9.41
C LEU A 131 30.43 -12.30 -9.94
N TYR A 132 29.26 -12.72 -10.42
CA TYR A 132 28.21 -11.79 -10.80
C TYR A 132 27.30 -11.53 -9.60
N ARG A 133 26.93 -10.25 -9.43
CA ARG A 133 25.94 -9.80 -8.46
C ARG A 133 24.55 -9.95 -9.07
N TYR A 134 23.71 -10.77 -8.46
CA TYR A 134 22.31 -10.96 -8.87
C TYR A 134 21.38 -10.33 -7.86
N ILE A 135 20.39 -9.60 -8.35
CA ILE A 135 19.30 -9.08 -7.53
C ILE A 135 18.01 -9.69 -8.05
N SER A 136 17.21 -10.28 -7.15
CA SER A 136 15.85 -10.71 -7.48
C SER A 136 15.00 -9.45 -7.71
N LEU A 137 14.56 -9.23 -8.95
CA LEU A 137 13.73 -8.07 -9.31
C LEU A 137 12.45 -8.03 -8.46
N HIS A 138 11.78 -9.18 -8.30
CA HIS A 138 10.59 -9.27 -7.47
C HIS A 138 10.86 -8.90 -6.01
N SER A 139 11.95 -9.42 -5.42
CA SER A 139 12.31 -9.10 -4.04
C SER A 139 12.67 -7.63 -3.86
N LEU A 140 13.36 -7.04 -4.85
CA LEU A 140 13.69 -5.61 -4.86
C LEU A 140 12.43 -4.75 -4.94
N CYS A 141 11.54 -5.01 -5.90
CA CYS A 141 10.27 -4.26 -6.05
C CYS A 141 9.41 -4.36 -4.79
N ARG A 142 9.26 -5.58 -4.25
CA ARG A 142 8.50 -5.82 -3.02
C ARG A 142 9.06 -5.03 -1.86
N PHE A 143 10.38 -5.08 -1.63
CA PHE A 143 10.99 -4.31 -0.54
C PHE A 143 10.81 -2.80 -0.76
N LEU A 144 11.14 -2.29 -1.95
CA LEU A 144 11.10 -0.85 -2.25
C LEU A 144 9.71 -0.26 -1.99
N ILE A 145 8.67 -0.92 -2.50
CA ILE A 145 7.29 -0.44 -2.35
C ILE A 145 6.83 -0.53 -0.90
N VAL A 146 7.08 -1.63 -0.20
CA VAL A 146 6.66 -1.76 1.20
C VAL A 146 7.40 -0.76 2.09
N GLU A 147 8.72 -0.58 1.93
CA GLU A 147 9.50 0.43 2.67
C GLU A 147 9.00 1.85 2.37
N ALA A 148 8.85 2.22 1.09
CA ALA A 148 8.40 3.54 0.70
C ALA A 148 6.99 3.84 1.23
N THR A 149 6.04 2.90 1.11
CA THR A 149 4.71 3.07 1.71
C THR A 149 4.78 3.19 3.22
N THR A 150 5.58 2.36 3.90
CA THR A 150 5.72 2.39 5.37
C THR A 150 6.18 3.77 5.83
N ARG A 151 7.24 4.31 5.20
CA ARG A 151 7.77 5.65 5.51
C ARG A 151 6.75 6.75 5.20
N SER A 152 6.09 6.66 4.05
CA SER A 152 5.09 7.65 3.64
C SER A 152 3.87 7.69 4.56
N LEU A 153 3.46 6.54 5.11
CA LEU A 153 2.28 6.46 5.98
C LEU A 153 2.58 6.80 7.44
N PHE A 154 3.71 6.31 7.97
CA PHE A 154 4.00 6.33 9.40
C PHE A 154 5.23 7.16 9.79
N GLY A 155 5.91 7.78 8.81
CA GLY A 155 7.19 8.42 9.03
C GLY A 155 8.25 7.39 9.47
N ASN A 156 9.15 7.81 10.36
CA ASN A 156 10.14 6.91 10.95
C ASN A 156 9.59 6.10 12.14
N GLN A 157 8.44 6.49 12.68
CA GLN A 157 7.96 6.01 13.99
C GLN A 157 7.66 4.51 13.98
N LEU A 158 7.05 3.97 12.93
CA LEU A 158 6.76 2.54 12.88
C LEU A 158 8.03 1.68 12.75
N HIS A 159 9.08 2.19 12.11
CA HIS A 159 10.39 1.53 12.07
C HIS A 159 11.14 1.62 13.42
N GLU A 160 10.94 2.71 14.18
CA GLU A 160 11.49 2.83 15.53
C GLU A 160 10.84 1.82 16.50
N VAL A 161 9.54 1.56 16.30
CA VAL A 161 8.79 0.55 17.06
C VAL A 161 9.14 -0.87 16.62
N GLU A 162 9.18 -1.13 15.32
CA GLU A 162 9.51 -2.44 14.75
C GLU A 162 10.45 -2.28 13.54
N PRO A 163 11.77 -2.45 13.74
CA PRO A 163 12.75 -2.27 12.67
C PRO A 163 12.56 -3.20 11.46
N ASN A 164 11.96 -4.38 11.64
CA ASN A 164 11.71 -5.36 10.57
C ASN A 164 10.28 -5.29 10.03
N VAL A 165 9.59 -4.17 10.22
CA VAL A 165 8.17 -4.04 9.83
C VAL A 165 7.95 -4.33 8.35
N VAL A 166 8.92 -4.04 7.49
CA VAL A 166 8.84 -4.28 6.04
C VAL A 166 8.84 -5.77 5.72
N GLU A 167 9.75 -6.53 6.32
CA GLU A 167 9.81 -7.99 6.16
C GLU A 167 8.58 -8.67 6.75
N ILE A 168 8.11 -8.20 7.91
CA ILE A 168 6.92 -8.74 8.58
C ILE A 168 5.67 -8.43 7.74
N MET A 169 5.53 -7.21 7.23
CA MET A 169 4.43 -6.82 6.35
C MET A 169 4.45 -7.60 5.04
N GLY A 170 5.64 -7.85 4.50
CA GLY A 170 5.83 -8.80 3.43
C GLY A 170 5.25 -10.17 3.77
N CYS A 171 5.72 -10.80 4.84
CA CYS A 171 5.27 -12.15 5.24
C CYS A 171 3.75 -12.22 5.46
N PHE A 172 3.18 -11.15 6.02
CA PHE A 172 1.74 -10.99 6.17
C PHE A 172 1.03 -11.00 4.81
N ASN A 173 1.50 -10.17 3.85
CA ASN A 173 0.87 -10.03 2.54
C ASN A 173 0.86 -11.35 1.74
N ASP A 174 1.90 -12.17 1.85
CA ASP A 174 1.97 -13.48 1.18
C ASP A 174 0.83 -14.43 1.58
N HIS A 175 0.25 -14.24 2.78
CA HIS A 175 -0.74 -15.15 3.36
C HIS A 175 -2.04 -14.45 3.77
N VAL A 176 -2.19 -13.15 3.51
CA VAL A 176 -3.37 -12.34 3.90
C VAL A 176 -4.66 -12.83 3.23
N TRP A 177 -4.56 -13.50 2.07
CA TRP A 177 -5.69 -14.17 1.42
C TRP A 177 -6.41 -15.13 2.38
N MET A 178 -5.70 -15.75 3.33
CA MET A 178 -6.31 -16.60 4.35
C MET A 178 -7.28 -15.81 5.22
N ILE A 179 -6.96 -14.57 5.58
CA ILE A 179 -7.85 -13.67 6.34
C ILE A 179 -9.00 -13.21 5.46
N VAL A 180 -8.72 -12.77 4.23
CA VAL A 180 -9.73 -12.26 3.30
C VAL A 180 -10.82 -13.30 3.02
N PHE A 181 -10.43 -14.55 2.78
CA PHE A 181 -11.35 -15.65 2.51
C PHE A 181 -11.83 -16.40 3.77
N GLY A 182 -11.42 -15.97 4.96
CA GLY A 182 -11.81 -16.61 6.23
C GLY A 182 -11.29 -18.04 6.38
N TYR A 183 -10.18 -18.37 5.72
CA TYR A 183 -9.53 -19.66 5.81
C TYR A 183 -8.87 -19.83 7.18
N LYS A 184 -9.31 -20.84 7.94
CA LYS A 184 -8.77 -21.19 9.25
C LYS A 184 -7.90 -22.43 9.12
N ASN A 185 -6.60 -22.31 9.38
CA ASN A 185 -5.69 -23.45 9.43
C ASN A 185 -5.13 -23.62 10.85
N PRO A 186 -5.69 -24.52 11.67
CA PRO A 186 -5.21 -24.71 13.04
C PRO A 186 -3.78 -25.29 13.13
N TRP A 187 -3.23 -25.79 12.01
CA TRP A 187 -1.89 -26.37 11.95
C TRP A 187 -0.85 -25.44 11.33
N ASN A 188 -1.25 -24.25 10.88
CA ASN A 188 -0.37 -23.36 10.15
C ASN A 188 -0.55 -21.89 10.56
N ASN A 189 0.50 -21.31 11.12
CA ASN A 189 0.53 -19.94 11.64
C ASN A 189 1.15 -18.92 10.67
N LEU A 190 1.24 -19.24 9.37
CA LEU A 190 1.91 -18.39 8.36
C LEU A 190 1.38 -16.96 8.32
N VAL A 191 0.08 -16.73 8.48
CA VAL A 191 -0.51 -15.38 8.55
C VAL A 191 -0.63 -14.86 9.99
N ASP A 192 -0.86 -15.75 10.95
CA ASP A 192 -1.13 -15.37 12.34
C ASP A 192 0.07 -14.75 13.04
N ARG A 193 1.27 -15.30 12.83
CA ARG A 193 2.50 -14.77 13.43
C ARG A 193 2.80 -13.35 12.94
N PRO A 194 2.93 -13.07 11.62
CA PRO A 194 3.22 -11.72 11.16
C PRO A 194 2.07 -10.76 11.49
N ARG A 195 0.81 -11.20 11.46
CA ARG A 195 -0.32 -10.38 11.93
C ARG A 195 -0.17 -9.95 13.39
N LYS A 196 0.16 -10.86 14.30
CA LYS A 196 0.35 -10.53 15.73
C LYS A 196 1.47 -9.51 15.94
N LEU A 197 2.58 -9.67 15.22
CA LEU A 197 3.70 -8.72 15.27
C LEU A 197 3.28 -7.34 14.76
N LEU A 198 2.59 -7.26 13.62
CA LEU A 198 2.09 -5.99 13.07
C LEU A 198 1.07 -5.33 13.99
N ILE A 199 0.11 -6.09 14.54
CA ILE A 199 -0.85 -5.55 15.50
C ILE A 199 -0.13 -5.02 16.74
N SER A 200 0.85 -5.75 17.28
CA SER A 200 1.64 -5.28 18.43
C SER A 200 2.38 -3.97 18.10
N ALA A 201 3.07 -3.91 16.97
CA ALA A 201 3.79 -2.71 16.53
C ALA A 201 2.84 -1.52 16.31
N LEU A 202 1.68 -1.77 15.70
CA LEU A 202 0.67 -0.73 15.48
C LEU A 202 0.05 -0.24 16.79
N LYS A 203 -0.14 -1.11 17.79
CA LYS A 203 -0.62 -0.68 19.12
C LYS A 203 0.39 0.25 19.80
N GLU A 204 1.67 -0.11 19.76
CA GLU A 204 2.75 0.72 20.27
C GLU A 204 2.83 2.06 19.53
N PHE A 205 2.76 2.04 18.18
CA PHE A 205 2.68 3.26 17.38
C PHE A 205 1.45 4.12 17.74
N ILE A 206 0.29 3.52 17.95
CA ILE A 206 -0.94 4.25 18.32
C ILE A 206 -0.78 4.90 19.70
N GLN A 207 -0.21 4.18 20.68
CA GLN A 207 -0.12 4.63 22.07
C GLN A 207 1.00 5.64 22.30
N HIS A 208 2.16 5.43 21.66
CA HIS A 208 3.39 6.16 21.94
C HIS A 208 3.91 6.98 20.76
N GLY A 209 3.34 6.81 19.56
CA GLY A 209 3.70 7.59 18.38
C GLY A 209 3.38 9.07 18.56
N ASN A 210 4.30 9.93 18.16
CA ASN A 210 4.07 11.36 18.16
C ASN A 210 3.16 11.74 16.99
N ARG A 211 1.85 11.81 17.27
CA ARG A 211 0.81 12.13 16.29
C ARG A 211 0.81 13.58 15.83
N GLU A 212 1.54 14.45 16.51
CA GLU A 212 1.68 15.85 16.14
C GLU A 212 2.83 16.07 15.14
N THR A 213 3.68 15.06 14.92
CA THR A 213 4.68 15.22 13.86
C THR A 213 4.01 15.21 12.51
N ASP A 214 4.55 16.10 11.70
CA ASP A 214 4.09 16.33 10.36
C ASP A 214 4.47 15.16 9.42
N ASP A 215 5.28 14.23 9.92
CA ASP A 215 5.94 13.13 9.20
C ASP A 215 5.00 11.95 8.93
N VAL A 216 3.93 11.80 9.72
CA VAL A 216 2.88 10.79 9.52
C VAL A 216 1.94 11.26 8.39
N ALA A 217 1.38 10.35 7.60
CA ALA A 217 0.40 10.71 6.58
C ALA A 217 -0.82 11.38 7.22
N TRP A 218 -1.37 12.40 6.54
CA TRP A 218 -2.52 13.14 7.04
C TRP A 218 -3.72 12.23 7.25
N ALA A 219 -4.02 11.33 6.30
CA ALA A 219 -5.12 10.38 6.44
C ALA A 219 -4.96 9.46 7.68
N VAL A 220 -3.74 9.01 7.98
CA VAL A 220 -3.47 8.17 9.17
C VAL A 220 -3.75 8.97 10.44
N ARG A 221 -3.28 10.22 10.54
CA ARG A 221 -3.58 11.09 11.69
C ARG A 221 -5.08 11.32 11.87
N MET A 222 -5.79 11.66 10.78
CA MET A 222 -7.23 11.86 10.80
C MET A 222 -7.98 10.62 11.25
N MET A 223 -7.57 9.44 10.76
CA MET A 223 -8.16 8.18 11.15
C MET A 223 -7.97 7.88 12.65
N LEU A 224 -6.77 8.10 13.18
CA LEU A 224 -6.49 7.91 14.61
C LEU A 224 -7.32 8.85 15.49
N GLN A 225 -7.42 10.13 15.11
CA GLN A 225 -8.25 11.10 15.82
C GLN A 225 -9.73 10.74 15.77
N ALA A 226 -10.24 10.32 14.60
CA ALA A 226 -11.63 9.90 14.45
C ALA A 226 -11.97 8.66 15.27
N MET A 227 -11.08 7.65 15.27
CA MET A 227 -11.23 6.44 16.11
C MET A 227 -11.23 6.75 17.60
N GLU A 228 -10.52 7.80 18.01
CA GLU A 228 -10.50 8.29 19.38
C GLU A 228 -11.82 8.97 19.75
N GLN A 229 -12.35 9.83 18.88
CA GLN A 229 -13.63 10.51 19.09
C GLN A 229 -14.81 9.53 19.24
N VAL A 230 -14.80 8.42 18.50
CA VAL A 230 -15.85 7.39 18.58
C VAL A 230 -15.51 6.27 19.58
N GLU A 231 -14.43 6.40 20.34
CA GLU A 231 -14.02 5.46 21.39
C GLU A 231 -13.88 4.00 20.90
N ILE A 232 -13.22 3.80 19.75
CA ILE A 232 -12.84 2.47 19.30
C ILE A 232 -11.77 1.92 20.24
N ASP A 233 -11.84 0.63 20.57
CA ASP A 233 -10.84 -0.03 21.41
C ASP A 233 -9.48 -0.16 20.69
N LEU A 234 -8.38 -0.20 21.43
CA LEU A 234 -7.03 -0.18 20.88
C LEU A 234 -6.74 -1.34 19.90
N GLU A 235 -7.27 -2.54 20.17
CA GLU A 235 -7.08 -3.72 19.31
C GLU A 235 -7.77 -3.51 17.94
N SER A 236 -8.99 -3.00 17.98
CA SER A 236 -9.75 -2.65 16.78
C SER A 236 -9.10 -1.49 16.01
N ARG A 237 -8.54 -0.47 16.69
CA ARG A 237 -7.80 0.61 16.02
C ARG A 237 -6.59 0.06 15.26
N ALA A 238 -5.78 -0.79 15.90
CA ALA A 238 -4.64 -1.43 15.26
C ALA A 238 -5.08 -2.30 14.06
N SER A 239 -6.18 -3.04 14.19
CA SER A 239 -6.75 -3.85 13.11
C SER A 239 -7.21 -3.01 11.91
N MET A 240 -7.85 -1.86 12.15
CA MET A 240 -8.29 -0.93 11.10
C MET A 240 -7.11 -0.24 10.40
N ILE A 241 -6.07 0.14 11.16
CA ILE A 241 -4.81 0.67 10.60
C ILE A 241 -4.10 -0.40 9.77
N LEU A 242 -4.01 -1.63 10.26
CA LEU A 242 -3.39 -2.75 9.53
C LEU A 242 -4.10 -3.01 8.19
N MET A 243 -5.44 -2.97 8.18
CA MET A 243 -6.20 -3.12 6.94
C MET A 243 -5.89 -1.99 5.94
N SER A 244 -5.78 -0.74 6.42
CA SER A 244 -5.42 0.40 5.55
C SER A 244 -3.98 0.29 5.03
N PHE A 245 -3.05 -0.14 5.89
CA PHE A 245 -1.66 -0.37 5.50
C PHE A 245 -1.54 -1.48 4.46
N TRP A 246 -2.25 -2.59 4.67
CA TRP A 246 -2.36 -3.68 3.70
C TRP A 246 -2.89 -3.22 2.35
N ALA A 247 -3.99 -2.47 2.35
CA ALA A 247 -4.58 -1.95 1.12
C ALA A 247 -3.59 -1.09 0.31
N ALA A 248 -2.67 -0.38 0.99
CA ALA A 248 -1.68 0.51 0.36
C ALA A 248 -0.38 -0.18 -0.13
N VAL A 249 -0.19 -1.48 0.15
CA VAL A 249 1.02 -2.21 -0.28
C VAL A 249 0.73 -3.49 -1.07
N SER A 250 -0.49 -4.00 -1.02
CA SER A 250 -0.81 -5.36 -1.43
C SER A 250 -0.61 -5.65 -2.92
N ASN A 251 -0.73 -4.65 -3.79
CA ASN A 251 -0.88 -4.83 -5.24
C ASN A 251 0.20 -4.10 -6.06
N GLU A 252 0.77 -3.06 -5.48
CA GLU A 252 1.61 -2.07 -6.15
C GLU A 252 2.95 -2.70 -6.58
N TYR A 253 3.57 -3.51 -5.72
CA TYR A 253 4.86 -4.12 -6.06
C TYR A 253 4.76 -5.18 -7.16
N ASN A 254 3.64 -5.90 -7.24
CA ASN A 254 3.38 -6.86 -8.31
C ASN A 254 3.26 -6.15 -9.66
N THR A 255 2.54 -5.01 -9.68
CA THR A 255 2.41 -4.18 -10.88
C THR A 255 3.78 -3.66 -11.33
N VAL A 256 4.57 -3.10 -10.41
CA VAL A 256 5.92 -2.59 -10.70
C VAL A 256 6.86 -3.71 -11.18
N PHE A 257 6.79 -4.89 -10.56
CA PHE A 257 7.58 -6.05 -10.99
C PHE A 257 7.29 -6.42 -12.46
N TRP A 258 6.02 -6.52 -12.85
CA TRP A 258 5.64 -6.87 -14.21
C TRP A 258 6.01 -5.77 -15.20
N MET A 259 5.78 -4.50 -14.86
CA MET A 259 6.20 -3.36 -15.69
C MET A 259 7.71 -3.42 -15.97
N LEU A 260 8.53 -3.54 -14.92
CA LEU A 260 9.98 -3.62 -15.07
C LEU A 260 10.41 -4.88 -15.82
N SER A 261 9.74 -6.01 -15.62
CA SER A 261 10.02 -7.24 -16.37
C SER A 261 9.81 -7.02 -17.88
N TYR A 262 8.69 -6.43 -18.29
CA TYR A 262 8.43 -6.12 -19.70
C TYR A 262 9.45 -5.13 -20.27
N ILE A 263 9.76 -4.06 -19.53
CA ILE A 263 10.75 -3.05 -19.95
C ILE A 263 12.14 -3.68 -20.10
N LEU A 264 12.60 -4.48 -19.14
CA LEU A 264 13.95 -5.05 -19.16
C LEU A 264 14.13 -6.16 -20.21
N HIS A 265 13.06 -6.85 -20.59
CA HIS A 265 13.09 -7.89 -21.61
C HIS A 265 13.08 -7.35 -23.05
N ASP A 266 12.49 -6.18 -23.29
CA ASP A 266 12.45 -5.53 -24.61
C ASP A 266 13.43 -4.35 -24.67
N GLN A 267 14.51 -4.50 -25.45
CA GLN A 267 15.57 -3.50 -25.54
C GLN A 267 15.13 -2.18 -26.22
N ASP A 268 14.17 -2.22 -27.15
CA ASP A 268 13.63 -0.99 -27.74
C ASP A 268 12.77 -0.25 -26.72
N LEU A 269 11.93 -0.99 -25.99
CA LEU A 269 11.10 -0.44 -24.93
C LEU A 269 11.95 0.16 -23.81
N LEU A 270 13.00 -0.54 -23.35
CA LEU A 270 13.96 -0.03 -22.37
C LEU A 270 14.55 1.31 -22.81
N ARG A 271 15.09 1.37 -24.04
CA ARG A 271 15.70 2.59 -24.57
C ARG A 271 14.70 3.75 -24.62
N ARG A 272 13.48 3.49 -25.07
CA ARG A 272 12.42 4.52 -25.15
C ARG A 272 12.02 5.02 -23.77
N THR A 273 11.82 4.11 -22.82
CA THR A 273 11.51 4.45 -21.42
C THR A 273 12.63 5.25 -20.76
N VAL A 274 13.89 4.86 -20.95
CA VAL A 274 15.04 5.62 -20.41
C VAL A 274 15.08 7.02 -21.02
N ASN A 275 15.00 7.16 -22.35
CA ASN A 275 15.03 8.46 -23.02
C ASN A 275 13.88 9.40 -22.58
N GLU A 276 12.71 8.83 -22.30
CA GLU A 276 11.55 9.58 -21.82
C GLU A 276 11.75 10.03 -20.36
N THR A 277 12.11 9.09 -19.48
CA THR A 277 12.27 9.35 -18.04
C THR A 277 13.48 10.24 -17.72
N GLU A 278 14.53 10.25 -18.56
CA GLU A 278 15.70 11.10 -18.38
C GLU A 278 15.34 12.60 -18.34
N GLN A 279 14.33 13.01 -19.11
CA GLN A 279 13.88 14.41 -19.16
C GLN A 279 13.21 14.89 -17.87
N ALA A 280 12.79 13.96 -17.00
CA ALA A 280 12.25 14.28 -15.68
C ALA A 280 13.34 14.69 -14.68
N TRP A 281 14.61 14.39 -14.96
CA TRP A 281 15.71 14.76 -14.07
C TRP A 281 16.19 16.18 -14.34
N ARG A 282 16.19 17.02 -13.30
CA ARG A 282 16.65 18.41 -13.36
C ARG A 282 17.65 18.67 -12.24
N SER A 283 18.91 18.89 -12.60
CA SER A 283 20.00 19.12 -11.65
C SER A 283 20.10 18.04 -10.55
N GLY A 284 19.92 16.77 -10.94
CA GLY A 284 19.97 15.63 -10.03
C GLY A 284 18.72 15.42 -9.15
N GLN A 285 17.67 16.21 -9.35
CA GLN A 285 16.38 16.06 -8.67
C GLN A 285 15.33 15.53 -9.66
N LEU A 286 14.51 14.59 -9.21
CA LEU A 286 13.43 14.02 -10.01
C LEU A 286 12.18 14.92 -9.98
N ASP A 287 11.77 15.45 -11.12
CA ASP A 287 10.50 16.18 -11.28
C ASP A 287 9.36 15.19 -11.54
N ILE A 288 8.70 14.79 -10.47
CA ILE A 288 7.59 13.83 -10.49
C ILE A 288 6.41 14.35 -11.29
N LYS A 289 6.12 15.66 -11.19
CA LYS A 289 4.99 16.26 -11.90
C LYS A 289 5.24 16.23 -13.40
N TYR A 290 6.49 16.48 -13.80
CA TYR A 290 6.90 16.29 -15.18
C TYR A 290 6.72 14.84 -15.60
N LEU A 291 7.23 13.88 -14.81
CA LEU A 291 7.13 12.44 -15.11
C LEU A 291 5.66 12.02 -15.31
N CYS A 292 4.76 12.36 -14.40
CA CYS A 292 3.33 12.01 -14.50
C CYS A 292 2.63 12.65 -15.72
N SER A 293 3.11 13.78 -16.22
CA SER A 293 2.45 14.53 -17.30
C SER A 293 3.09 14.32 -18.68
N ASN A 294 4.32 13.82 -18.74
CA ASN A 294 5.13 13.77 -19.97
C ASN A 294 5.78 12.41 -20.20
N SER A 295 5.25 11.34 -19.61
CA SER A 295 5.78 9.97 -19.80
C SER A 295 4.76 9.02 -20.48
N PRO A 296 4.36 9.29 -21.74
CA PRO A 296 3.37 8.46 -22.45
C PRO A 296 3.83 7.01 -22.67
N VAL A 297 5.14 6.73 -22.79
CA VAL A 297 5.64 5.35 -22.92
C VAL A 297 5.50 4.61 -21.60
N VAL A 298 5.89 5.22 -20.48
CA VAL A 298 5.71 4.64 -19.13
C VAL A 298 4.23 4.40 -18.85
N ASP A 299 3.36 5.37 -19.16
CA ASP A 299 1.91 5.22 -18.99
C ASP A 299 1.36 4.08 -19.87
N ALA A 300 1.76 3.99 -21.14
CA ALA A 300 1.36 2.88 -22.01
C ALA A 300 1.78 1.52 -21.46
N VAL A 301 2.99 1.40 -20.90
CA VAL A 301 3.46 0.16 -20.25
C VAL A 301 2.65 -0.17 -19.01
N LEU A 302 2.31 0.83 -18.18
CA LEU A 302 1.47 0.65 -17.01
C LEU A 302 0.09 0.13 -17.42
N GLN A 303 -0.58 0.80 -18.37
CA GLN A 303 -1.90 0.39 -18.85
C GLN A 303 -1.89 -1.01 -19.46
N GLU A 304 -0.87 -1.34 -20.26
CA GLU A 304 -0.74 -2.67 -20.85
C GLU A 304 -0.44 -3.75 -19.80
N THR A 305 0.36 -3.42 -18.78
CA THR A 305 0.61 -4.29 -17.63
C THR A 305 -0.70 -4.57 -16.90
N LEU A 306 -1.48 -3.54 -16.59
CA LEU A 306 -2.79 -3.68 -15.92
C LEU A 306 -3.81 -4.44 -16.78
N ARG A 307 -3.72 -4.33 -18.11
CA ARG A 307 -4.55 -5.11 -19.05
C ARG A 307 -4.22 -6.60 -19.01
N LEU A 308 -2.93 -6.95 -18.92
CA LEU A 308 -2.45 -8.34 -18.95
C LEU A 308 -2.45 -9.00 -17.56
N LYS A 309 -2.18 -8.23 -16.52
CA LYS A 309 -2.03 -8.63 -15.14
C LYS A 309 -2.96 -7.76 -14.31
N ASN A 310 -3.99 -8.35 -13.73
CA ASN A 310 -4.75 -7.64 -12.70
C ASN A 310 -3.79 -7.37 -11.53
N GLY A 311 -3.67 -6.12 -11.07
CA GLY A 311 -2.82 -5.75 -9.93
C GLY A 311 -3.14 -6.54 -8.66
N ALA A 312 -4.37 -7.04 -8.55
CA ALA A 312 -4.85 -7.89 -7.44
C ALA A 312 -4.70 -9.41 -7.66
N GLY A 313 -4.21 -9.86 -8.81
CA GLY A 313 -4.24 -11.27 -9.24
C GLY A 313 -2.92 -11.84 -9.74
N ALA A 314 -1.79 -11.24 -9.36
CA ALA A 314 -0.44 -11.68 -9.73
C ALA A 314 0.30 -12.38 -8.58
#